data_AF-A0A8T3DUE5-F1
#
_entry.id   AF-A0A8T3DUE5-F1
#
_cell.length_a   1.000
_cell.length_b   1.000
_cell.length_c   1.000
_cell.angle_alpha   90.00
_cell.angle_beta   90.00
_cell.angle_gamma   90.00
#
_symmetry.space_group_name_H-M   'P 1'
#
loop_
_entity.id
_entity.type
_entity.pdbx_description
1 polymer ?
#
loop_
_entity_poly.entity_id
_entity_poly.type
_entity_poly.pdbx_seq_one_letter_code
_entity_poly.pdbx_strand_id
1 'polypeptide(L)'
;MGPIECLRDLVSPETDIKVTLSVFELATAAGLCCDIDPALVAAIAGMRTDTTSMEEEYKLACLLLVYIAVSLPVLTQDPNSYYSRENGGHQNNIHCLSTAINQLAAALFTVQNKNIEQHLKEFLLVASSTLLQLGQSVEKVDSKNRDSIYLLLHMIVEESPFLSQDMLESCFPYVLLRNAYRDVYRATVITMG
;
A
#
# COMPACT_ATOMS: atom_id res chain seq x y z
N MET A 1 23.03 11.97 14.54
CA MET A 1 22.22 10.98 13.81
C MET A 1 22.99 10.27 12.70
N GLY A 2 23.92 10.95 11.98
CA GLY A 2 24.69 10.36 10.87
C GLY A 2 25.27 8.94 11.03
N PRO A 3 25.82 8.52 12.19
CA PRO A 3 26.29 7.14 12.34
C PRO A 3 25.18 6.08 12.30
N ILE A 4 23.99 6.39 12.84
CA ILE A 4 22.84 5.48 12.85
C ILE A 4 22.24 5.40 11.45
N GLU A 5 22.12 6.53 10.76
CA GLU A 5 21.70 6.59 9.35
C GLU A 5 22.62 5.76 8.47
N CYS A 6 23.94 5.94 8.58
CA CYS A 6 24.93 5.17 7.83
C CYS A 6 24.83 3.67 8.11
N LEU A 7 24.62 3.28 9.36
CA LEU A 7 24.44 1.86 9.71
C LEU A 7 23.18 1.26 9.08
N ARG A 8 22.06 2.00 9.11
CA ARG A 8 20.81 1.58 8.46
C ARG A 8 21.00 1.45 6.94
N ASP A 9 21.68 2.40 6.32
CA ASP A 9 21.87 2.43 4.86
C ASP A 9 22.84 1.32 4.36
N LEU A 10 23.62 0.71 5.27
CA LEU A 10 24.46 -0.46 4.98
C LEU A 10 23.69 -1.79 4.98
N VAL A 11 22.44 -1.81 5.43
CA VAL A 11 21.60 -3.01 5.39
C VAL A 11 21.28 -3.35 3.94
N SER A 12 21.70 -4.53 3.50
CA SER A 12 21.37 -5.05 2.17
C SER A 12 20.22 -6.07 2.24
N PRO A 13 19.52 -6.33 1.12
CA PRO A 13 18.51 -7.40 1.05
C PRO A 13 19.05 -8.81 1.38
N GLU A 14 20.37 -9.00 1.32
CA GLU A 14 21.06 -10.26 1.64
C GLU A 14 21.40 -10.40 3.13
N THR A 15 21.22 -9.32 3.90
CA THR A 15 21.50 -9.30 5.35
C THR A 15 20.50 -10.19 6.08
N ASP A 16 20.98 -10.95 7.06
CA ASP A 16 20.12 -11.80 7.91
C ASP A 16 18.97 -10.97 8.52
N ILE A 17 17.75 -11.48 8.40
CA ILE A 17 16.54 -10.74 8.78
C ILE A 17 16.55 -10.33 10.26
N LYS A 18 17.15 -11.13 11.16
CA LYS A 18 17.23 -10.76 12.58
C LYS A 18 18.19 -9.61 12.79
N VAL A 19 19.33 -9.62 12.08
CA VAL A 19 20.30 -8.52 12.10
C VAL A 19 19.65 -7.24 11.54
N THR A 20 18.95 -7.35 10.41
CA THR A 20 18.18 -6.24 9.82
C THR A 20 17.20 -5.63 10.81
N LEU A 21 16.40 -6.46 11.50
CA LEU A 21 15.43 -5.99 12.48
C LEU A 21 16.09 -5.30 13.69
N SER A 22 17.25 -5.79 14.17
CA SER A 22 17.99 -5.12 15.24
C SER A 22 18.54 -3.75 14.83
N VAL A 23 19.04 -3.62 13.60
CA VAL A 23 19.49 -2.32 13.06
C VAL A 23 18.31 -1.38 12.89
N PHE A 24 17.18 -1.88 12.39
CA PHE A 24 15.96 -1.08 12.23
C PHE A 24 15.38 -0.65 13.58
N GLU A 25 15.43 -1.49 14.61
CA GLU A 25 14.97 -1.12 15.96
C GLU A 25 15.78 0.04 16.54
N LEU A 26 17.11 0.02 16.36
CA LEU A 26 17.97 1.14 16.74
C LEU A 26 17.63 2.41 15.95
N ALA A 27 17.40 2.28 14.64
CA ALA A 27 17.10 3.40 13.75
C ALA A 27 15.73 4.03 14.06
N THR A 28 14.68 3.21 14.22
CA THR A 28 13.33 3.69 14.54
C THR A 28 13.25 4.30 15.93
N ALA A 29 13.97 3.75 16.93
CA ALA A 29 14.08 4.36 18.26
C ALA A 29 14.71 5.77 18.22
N ALA A 30 15.50 6.06 17.19
CA ALA A 30 16.08 7.36 16.95
C ALA A 30 15.25 8.26 16.01
N GLY A 31 14.04 7.81 15.63
CA GLY A 31 13.11 8.55 14.77
C GLY A 31 13.38 8.44 13.27
N LEU A 32 14.22 7.49 12.84
CA LEU A 32 14.47 7.23 11.42
C LEU A 32 13.41 6.28 10.86
N CYS A 33 12.94 6.58 9.64
CA CYS A 33 12.11 5.65 8.89
C CYS A 33 12.92 4.44 8.41
N CYS A 34 12.28 3.29 8.42
CA CYS A 34 12.81 2.01 7.96
C CYS A 34 11.77 1.33 7.06
N ASP A 35 12.24 0.51 6.12
CA ASP A 35 11.37 -0.18 5.16
C ASP A 35 10.47 -1.23 5.82
N ILE A 36 10.89 -1.73 6.98
CA ILE A 36 10.15 -2.69 7.81
C ILE A 36 10.10 -2.11 9.23
N ASP A 37 8.89 -1.96 9.77
CA ASP A 37 8.71 -1.54 11.16
C ASP A 37 8.96 -2.73 12.13
N PRO A 38 10.05 -2.69 12.93
CA PRO A 38 10.37 -3.77 13.87
C PRO A 38 9.36 -3.89 15.02
N ALA A 39 8.74 -2.78 15.43
CA ALA A 39 7.72 -2.80 16.48
C ALA A 39 6.43 -3.45 15.98
N LEU A 40 6.04 -3.18 14.73
CA LEU A 40 4.90 -3.86 14.10
C LEU A 40 5.18 -5.35 13.88
N VAL A 41 6.38 -5.71 13.44
CA VAL A 41 6.81 -7.12 13.33
C VAL A 41 6.71 -7.83 14.68
N ALA A 42 7.23 -7.22 15.75
CA ALA A 42 7.18 -7.79 17.09
C ALA A 42 5.72 -7.93 17.59
N ALA A 43 4.88 -6.94 17.34
CA ALA A 43 3.46 -6.98 17.71
C ALA A 43 2.72 -8.13 16.99
N ILE A 44 2.88 -8.24 15.67
CA ILE A 44 2.26 -9.31 14.88
C ILE A 44 2.80 -10.69 15.30
N ALA A 45 4.11 -10.82 15.52
CA ALA A 45 4.69 -12.06 16.01
C ALA A 45 4.15 -12.46 17.39
N GLY A 46 3.87 -11.49 18.26
CA GLY A 46 3.27 -11.71 19.58
C GLY A 46 1.78 -12.06 19.56
N MET A 47 1.06 -11.75 18.48
CA MET A 47 -0.35 -12.14 18.30
C MET A 47 -0.54 -13.60 17.89
N ARG A 48 0.57 -14.30 17.59
CA ARG A 48 0.54 -15.69 17.17
C ARG A 48 0.05 -16.59 18.30
N THR A 49 -0.87 -17.51 17.99
CA THR A 49 -1.34 -18.50 18.96
C THR A 49 -0.72 -19.87 18.66
N ASP A 50 -0.42 -20.66 19.68
CA ASP A 50 0.19 -22.00 19.52
C ASP A 50 -0.69 -23.00 18.74
N THR A 51 -1.94 -22.60 18.42
CA THR A 51 -2.94 -23.47 17.80
C THR A 51 -2.91 -23.41 16.27
N THR A 52 -2.36 -22.35 15.67
CA THR A 52 -2.37 -22.14 14.22
C THR A 52 -1.01 -22.47 13.61
N SER A 53 -1.00 -23.19 12.47
CA SER A 53 0.25 -23.51 11.78
C SER A 53 0.79 -22.29 11.02
N MET A 54 2.11 -22.23 10.82
CA MET A 54 2.76 -21.17 10.03
C MET A 54 2.23 -21.11 8.59
N GLU A 55 1.83 -22.25 8.03
CA GLU A 55 1.27 -22.33 6.68
C GLU A 55 -0.14 -21.72 6.60
N GLU A 56 -0.97 -21.96 7.62
CA GLU A 56 -2.30 -21.35 7.71
C GLU A 56 -2.22 -19.84 7.89
N GLU A 57 -1.31 -19.34 8.73
CA GLU A 57 -1.09 -17.90 8.90
C GLU A 57 -0.58 -17.23 7.63
N TYR A 58 0.33 -17.89 6.93
CA TYR A 58 0.79 -17.44 5.62
C TYR A 58 -0.37 -17.35 4.62
N LYS A 59 -1.22 -18.38 4.57
CA LYS A 59 -2.41 -18.37 3.72
C LYS A 59 -3.36 -17.23 4.09
N LEU A 60 -3.58 -16.97 5.38
CA LEU A 60 -4.42 -15.87 5.84
C LEU A 60 -3.84 -14.50 5.44
N ALA A 61 -2.52 -14.30 5.54
CA ALA A 61 -1.87 -13.07 5.11
C ALA A 61 -2.04 -12.83 3.59
N CYS A 62 -1.87 -13.87 2.77
CA CYS A 62 -2.12 -13.78 1.33
C CYS A 62 -3.60 -13.46 1.03
N LEU A 63 -4.54 -14.15 1.68
CA LEU A 63 -5.96 -13.91 1.49
C LEU A 63 -6.40 -12.52 1.96
N LEU A 64 -5.77 -11.96 3.00
CA LEU A 64 -6.01 -10.59 3.43
C LEU A 64 -5.67 -9.59 2.32
N LEU A 65 -4.50 -9.73 1.68
CA LEU A 65 -4.13 -8.85 0.56
C LEU A 65 -5.09 -9.00 -0.62
N VAL A 66 -5.44 -10.23 -0.99
CA VAL A 66 -6.45 -10.47 -2.04
C VAL A 66 -7.78 -9.80 -1.68
N TYR A 67 -8.23 -9.94 -0.44
CA TYR A 67 -9.49 -9.36 0.03
C TYR A 67 -9.48 -7.83 -0.03
N ILE A 68 -8.38 -7.19 0.40
CA ILE A 68 -8.22 -5.74 0.28
C ILE A 68 -8.26 -5.32 -1.19
N ALA A 69 -7.50 -6.00 -2.07
CA ALA A 69 -7.38 -5.67 -3.48
C ALA A 69 -8.74 -5.68 -4.20
N VAL A 70 -9.55 -6.73 -4.00
CA VAL A 70 -10.87 -6.86 -4.63
C VAL A 70 -11.93 -5.96 -3.99
N SER A 71 -11.68 -5.41 -2.80
CA SER A 71 -12.60 -4.51 -2.10
C SER A 71 -12.41 -3.04 -2.46
N LEU A 72 -11.27 -2.64 -3.05
CA LEU A 72 -11.01 -1.25 -3.45
C LEU A 72 -12.11 -0.61 -4.32
N PRO A 73 -12.74 -1.30 -5.29
CA PRO A 73 -13.84 -0.74 -6.08
C PRO A 73 -15.04 -0.28 -5.25
N VAL A 74 -15.31 -0.90 -4.10
CA VAL A 74 -16.43 -0.54 -3.23
C VAL A 74 -16.30 0.91 -2.75
N LEU A 75 -15.07 1.38 -2.58
CA LEU A 75 -14.79 2.76 -2.16
C LEU A 75 -15.32 3.81 -3.13
N THR A 76 -15.56 3.45 -4.40
CA THR A 76 -16.13 4.39 -5.39
C THR A 76 -17.56 4.83 -5.07
N GLN A 77 -18.28 4.04 -4.27
CA GLN A 77 -19.66 4.30 -3.87
C GLN A 77 -19.76 5.25 -2.67
N ASP A 78 -18.69 5.39 -1.87
CA ASP A 78 -18.69 6.31 -0.73
C ASP A 78 -18.53 7.76 -1.24
N PRO A 79 -19.49 8.66 -0.96
CA PRO A 79 -19.39 10.06 -1.37
C PRO A 79 -18.18 10.78 -0.78
N ASN A 80 -17.62 10.32 0.34
CA ASN A 80 -16.43 10.89 0.97
C ASN A 80 -15.10 10.36 0.40
N SER A 81 -15.14 9.45 -0.58
CA SER A 81 -13.94 8.95 -1.27
C SER A 81 -13.41 9.90 -2.36
N TYR A 82 -13.84 11.16 -2.38
CA TYR A 82 -13.26 12.13 -3.31
C TYR A 82 -11.87 12.56 -2.81
N TYR A 83 -10.94 12.73 -3.75
CA TYR A 83 -9.61 13.25 -3.44
C TYR A 83 -9.65 14.78 -3.37
N SER A 84 -9.14 15.33 -2.26
CA SER A 84 -8.98 16.77 -2.04
C SER A 84 -7.52 17.16 -2.24
N ARG A 85 -7.29 18.11 -3.14
CA ARG A 85 -5.96 18.70 -3.37
C ARG A 85 -5.43 19.39 -2.12
N GLU A 86 -6.28 20.10 -1.38
CA GLU A 86 -5.86 20.88 -0.22
C GLU A 86 -5.28 19.99 0.88
N ASN A 87 -5.85 18.78 1.02
CA ASN A 87 -5.42 17.80 2.01
C ASN A 87 -4.35 16.84 1.48
N GLY A 88 -4.06 16.87 0.17
CA GLY A 88 -3.19 15.89 -0.47
C GLY A 88 -3.73 14.45 -0.41
N GLY A 89 -5.02 14.27 -0.16
CA GLY A 89 -5.63 12.98 0.19
C GLY A 89 -7.15 12.97 0.10
N HIS A 90 -7.76 11.81 0.33
CA HIS A 90 -9.21 11.63 0.34
C HIS A 90 -9.86 12.04 1.66
N GLN A 91 -11.12 12.50 1.60
CA GLN A 91 -11.84 13.03 2.76
C GLN A 91 -12.12 11.97 3.86
N ASN A 92 -12.30 10.70 3.48
CA ASN A 92 -12.49 9.57 4.41
C ASN A 92 -11.20 8.83 4.76
N ASN A 93 -10.02 9.44 4.54
CA ASN A 93 -8.71 8.89 4.90
C ASN A 93 -8.31 7.59 4.17
N ILE A 94 -8.97 7.21 3.07
CA ILE A 94 -8.57 6.00 2.31
C ILE A 94 -7.16 6.10 1.71
N HIS A 95 -6.59 7.30 1.58
CA HIS A 95 -5.18 7.48 1.22
C HIS A 95 -4.23 6.82 2.24
N CYS A 96 -4.61 6.71 3.52
CA CYS A 96 -3.84 6.00 4.54
C CYS A 96 -3.78 4.48 4.31
N LEU A 97 -4.63 3.93 3.43
CA LEU A 97 -4.51 2.52 3.01
C LEU A 97 -3.16 2.25 2.35
N SER A 98 -2.54 3.25 1.71
CA SER A 98 -1.20 3.12 1.14
C SER A 98 -0.18 2.68 2.20
N THR A 99 -0.05 3.45 3.29
CA THR A 99 0.81 3.12 4.41
C THR A 99 0.39 1.80 5.08
N ALA A 100 -0.91 1.60 5.32
CA ALA A 100 -1.40 0.41 5.99
C ALA A 100 -1.10 -0.89 5.21
N ILE A 101 -1.35 -0.91 3.90
CA ILE A 101 -1.09 -2.08 3.06
C ILE A 101 0.41 -2.39 3.02
N ASN A 102 1.25 -1.38 2.80
CA ASN A 102 2.70 -1.56 2.73
C ASN A 102 3.29 -2.06 4.06
N GLN A 103 2.97 -1.39 5.16
CA GLN A 103 3.51 -1.74 6.49
C GLN A 103 2.98 -3.10 6.98
N LEU A 104 1.70 -3.41 6.77
CA LEU A 104 1.14 -4.71 7.14
C LEU A 104 1.74 -5.84 6.31
N ALA A 105 1.86 -5.67 4.98
CA ALA A 105 2.48 -6.68 4.13
C ALA A 105 3.94 -6.92 4.54
N ALA A 106 4.70 -5.84 4.72
CA ALA A 106 6.09 -5.92 5.16
C ALA A 106 6.22 -6.69 6.48
N ALA A 107 5.41 -6.36 7.48
CA ALA A 107 5.48 -7.01 8.78
C ALA A 107 5.01 -8.47 8.75
N LEU A 108 3.86 -8.77 8.11
CA LEU A 108 3.32 -10.14 8.00
C LEU A 108 4.30 -11.09 7.29
N PHE A 109 4.82 -10.69 6.13
CA PHE A 109 5.72 -11.54 5.36
C PHE A 109 7.13 -11.59 5.94
N THR A 110 7.54 -10.59 6.74
CA THR A 110 8.75 -10.68 7.56
C THR A 110 8.61 -11.76 8.63
N VAL A 111 7.51 -11.76 9.39
CA VAL A 111 7.24 -12.79 10.42
C VAL A 111 7.21 -14.21 9.82
N GLN A 112 6.69 -14.33 8.61
CA GLN A 112 6.54 -15.60 7.89
C GLN A 112 7.78 -15.99 7.07
N ASN A 113 8.82 -15.15 7.05
CA ASN A 113 10.03 -15.32 6.25
C ASN A 113 9.73 -15.54 4.75
N LYS A 114 8.94 -14.64 4.17
CA LYS A 114 8.50 -14.63 2.77
C LYS A 114 8.91 -13.35 2.06
N ASN A 115 8.90 -13.39 0.73
CA ASN A 115 9.32 -12.27 -0.10
C ASN A 115 8.22 -11.19 -0.16
N ILE A 116 8.46 -10.03 0.47
CA ILE A 116 7.49 -8.92 0.57
C ILE A 116 7.15 -8.36 -0.82
N GLU A 117 8.16 -8.12 -1.65
CA GLU A 117 8.01 -7.54 -3.00
C GLU A 117 7.12 -8.41 -3.90
N GLN A 118 7.32 -9.74 -3.86
CA GLN A 118 6.51 -10.67 -4.63
C GLN A 118 5.02 -10.54 -4.28
N HIS A 119 4.70 -10.54 -2.99
CA HIS A 119 3.31 -10.48 -2.52
C HIS A 119 2.66 -9.12 -2.79
N LEU A 120 3.42 -8.03 -2.67
CA LEU A 120 2.94 -6.70 -3.05
C LEU A 120 2.73 -6.56 -4.56
N LYS A 121 3.56 -7.19 -5.39
CA LYS A 121 3.35 -7.26 -6.85
C LYS A 121 2.07 -8.01 -7.20
N GLU A 122 1.84 -9.16 -6.56
CA GLU A 122 0.61 -9.93 -6.75
C GLU A 122 -0.63 -9.13 -6.32
N PHE A 123 -0.55 -8.45 -5.16
CA PHE A 123 -1.59 -7.52 -4.71
C PHE A 123 -1.85 -6.42 -5.75
N LEU A 124 -0.79 -5.77 -6.25
CA LEU A 124 -0.90 -4.67 -7.21
C LEU A 124 -1.56 -5.13 -8.51
N LEU A 125 -1.22 -6.32 -8.99
CA LEU A 125 -1.81 -6.91 -10.20
C LEU A 125 -3.33 -7.15 -10.01
N VAL A 126 -3.73 -7.74 -8.87
CA VAL A 126 -5.15 -8.02 -8.57
C VAL A 126 -5.93 -6.71 -8.40
N ALA A 127 -5.39 -5.75 -7.65
CA ALA A 127 -6.00 -4.45 -7.42
C ALA A 127 -6.19 -3.68 -8.72
N SER A 128 -5.14 -3.62 -9.56
CA SER A 128 -5.18 -2.96 -10.87
C SER A 128 -6.19 -3.62 -11.80
N SER A 129 -6.21 -4.95 -11.89
CA SER A 129 -7.18 -5.71 -12.69
C SER A 129 -8.62 -5.40 -12.27
N THR A 130 -8.89 -5.38 -10.96
CA THR A 130 -10.24 -5.16 -10.43
C THR A 130 -10.71 -3.71 -10.69
N LEU A 131 -9.82 -2.72 -10.56
CA LEU A 131 -10.11 -1.32 -10.86
C LEU A 131 -10.26 -1.03 -12.37
N LEU A 132 -9.54 -1.75 -13.22
CA LEU A 132 -9.70 -1.67 -14.68
C LEU A 132 -11.02 -2.31 -15.14
N GLN A 133 -11.42 -3.43 -14.54
CA GLN A 133 -12.73 -4.05 -14.81
C GLN A 133 -13.88 -3.10 -14.46
N LEU A 134 -13.77 -2.37 -13.35
CA LEU A 134 -14.74 -1.31 -12.99
C LEU A 134 -14.80 -0.19 -14.06
N GLY A 135 -13.68 0.14 -14.70
CA GLY A 135 -13.64 1.14 -15.76
C GLY A 135 -14.38 0.72 -17.04
N GLN A 136 -14.59 -0.59 -17.24
CA GLN A 136 -15.21 -1.19 -18.42
C GLN A 136 -16.71 -1.48 -18.23
N SER A 137 -17.23 -1.44 -17.00
CA SER A 137 -18.63 -1.75 -16.74
C SER A 137 -19.55 -0.67 -17.35
N VAL A 138 -20.55 -1.11 -18.11
CA VAL A 138 -21.49 -0.25 -18.85
C VAL A 138 -22.61 0.27 -17.93
N GLU A 139 -22.78 -0.35 -16.76
CA GLU A 139 -23.74 0.07 -15.75
C GLU A 139 -23.28 1.38 -15.10
N LYS A 140 -23.90 2.48 -15.52
CA LYS A 140 -23.70 3.86 -15.06
C LYS A 140 -24.06 4.10 -13.58
N VAL A 141 -24.04 3.07 -12.73
CA VAL A 141 -24.36 3.19 -11.32
C VAL A 141 -23.16 3.82 -10.61
N ASP A 142 -23.18 5.15 -10.56
CA ASP A 142 -22.43 6.04 -9.65
C ASP A 142 -20.93 5.71 -9.48
N SER A 143 -20.17 5.74 -10.58
CA SER A 143 -18.70 5.83 -10.56
C SER A 143 -18.18 7.22 -10.15
N LYS A 144 -18.89 7.93 -9.26
CA LYS A 144 -18.64 9.35 -8.90
C LYS A 144 -17.21 9.60 -8.45
N ASN A 145 -16.62 8.66 -7.71
CA ASN A 145 -15.27 8.79 -7.16
C ASN A 145 -14.25 7.84 -7.81
N ARG A 146 -14.57 7.22 -8.96
CA ARG A 146 -13.67 6.25 -9.62
C ARG A 146 -12.27 6.78 -9.85
N ASP A 147 -12.17 7.98 -10.40
CA ASP A 147 -10.88 8.58 -10.71
C ASP A 147 -10.10 8.89 -9.42
N SER A 148 -10.78 9.24 -8.33
CA SER A 148 -10.14 9.40 -7.01
C SER A 148 -9.60 8.08 -6.47
N ILE A 149 -10.28 6.96 -6.71
CA ILE A 149 -9.81 5.63 -6.28
C ILE A 149 -8.62 5.17 -7.13
N TYR A 150 -8.53 5.52 -8.41
CA TYR A 150 -7.32 5.23 -9.20
C TYR A 150 -6.06 5.83 -8.61
N LEU A 151 -6.16 7.02 -7.99
CA LEU A 151 -5.03 7.66 -7.32
C LEU A 151 -4.50 6.85 -6.12
N LEU A 152 -5.30 5.95 -5.53
CA LEU A 152 -4.81 5.07 -4.46
C LEU A 152 -3.73 4.12 -4.96
N LEU A 153 -3.82 3.59 -6.19
CA LEU A 153 -2.77 2.73 -6.74
C LEU A 153 -1.44 3.48 -6.83
N HIS A 154 -1.49 4.74 -7.27
CA HIS A 154 -0.32 5.60 -7.31
C HIS A 154 0.26 5.82 -5.91
N MET A 155 -0.56 6.16 -4.92
CA MET A 155 -0.12 6.35 -3.53
C MET A 155 0.46 5.08 -2.90
N ILE A 156 -0.16 3.92 -3.14
CA ILE A 156 0.35 2.62 -2.65
C ILE A 156 1.77 2.38 -3.18
N VAL A 157 2.02 2.68 -4.45
CA VAL A 157 3.33 2.49 -5.08
C VAL A 157 4.33 3.55 -4.64
N GLU A 158 3.91 4.81 -4.49
CA GLU A 158 4.77 5.91 -4.01
C GLU A 158 5.24 5.70 -2.56
N GLU A 159 4.38 5.16 -1.71
CA GLU A 159 4.66 4.89 -0.29
C GLU A 159 5.49 3.60 -0.09
N SER A 160 5.60 2.74 -1.10
CA SER A 160 6.23 1.42 -0.96
C SER A 160 7.71 1.46 -1.33
N PRO A 161 8.63 0.99 -0.47
CA PRO A 161 10.01 0.74 -0.87
C PRO A 161 10.15 -0.53 -1.73
N PHE A 162 9.09 -1.35 -1.84
CA PHE A 162 9.11 -2.64 -2.55
C PHE A 162 8.44 -2.59 -3.93
N LEU A 163 7.70 -1.53 -4.23
CA LEU A 163 7.03 -1.34 -5.52
C LEU A 163 7.70 -0.21 -6.30
N SER A 164 7.58 -0.26 -7.63
CA SER A 164 8.10 0.78 -8.51
C SER A 164 7.05 1.24 -9.51
N GLN A 165 7.22 2.44 -10.04
CA GLN A 165 6.33 2.98 -11.06
C GLN A 165 6.33 2.13 -12.34
N ASP A 166 7.45 1.48 -12.68
CA ASP A 166 7.52 0.54 -13.82
C ASP A 166 6.65 -0.70 -13.59
N MET A 167 6.59 -1.21 -12.36
CA MET A 167 5.69 -2.31 -12.00
C MET A 167 4.22 -1.88 -12.09
N LEU A 168 3.90 -0.65 -11.68
CA LEU A 168 2.56 -0.09 -11.83
C LEU A 168 2.17 0.03 -13.31
N GLU A 169 3.03 0.62 -14.14
CA GLU A 169 2.75 0.80 -15.58
C GLU A 169 2.50 -0.53 -16.29
N SER A 170 3.15 -1.61 -15.85
CA SER A 170 2.96 -2.94 -16.42
C SER A 170 1.54 -3.52 -16.21
N CYS A 171 0.81 -3.03 -15.21
CA CYS A 171 -0.52 -3.55 -14.85
C CYS A 171 -1.63 -2.48 -14.81
N PHE A 172 -1.28 -1.20 -14.81
CA PHE A 172 -2.21 -0.08 -14.79
C PHE A 172 -1.66 1.11 -15.61
N PRO A 173 -2.28 1.47 -16.76
CA PRO A 173 -1.74 2.51 -17.63
C PRO A 173 -1.68 3.89 -16.98
N TYR A 174 -0.51 4.54 -16.99
CA TYR A 174 -0.26 5.85 -16.41
C TYR A 174 -1.17 6.95 -16.99
N VAL A 175 -1.63 6.78 -18.24
CA VAL A 175 -2.58 7.71 -18.87
C VAL A 175 -3.88 7.83 -18.06
N LEU A 176 -4.34 6.75 -17.42
CA LEU A 176 -5.53 6.77 -16.55
C LEU A 176 -5.28 7.60 -15.29
N LEU A 177 -4.12 7.42 -14.64
CA LEU A 177 -3.72 8.19 -13.47
C LEU A 177 -3.57 9.68 -13.80
N ARG A 178 -2.93 9.99 -14.93
CA ARG A 178 -2.76 11.37 -15.40
C ARG A 178 -4.11 12.05 -15.64
N ASN A 179 -5.05 11.34 -16.26
CA ASN A 179 -6.41 11.85 -16.48
C ASN A 179 -7.14 12.04 -15.15
N ALA A 180 -7.05 11.07 -14.24
CA ALA A 180 -7.65 11.15 -12.92
C ALA A 180 -7.14 12.36 -12.12
N TYR A 181 -5.82 12.58 -12.08
CA TYR A 181 -5.25 13.78 -11.46
C TYR A 181 -5.79 15.06 -12.10
N ARG A 182 -5.82 15.14 -13.44
CA ARG A 182 -6.36 16.32 -14.12
C ARG A 182 -7.82 16.60 -13.75
N ASP A 183 -8.65 15.56 -13.69
CA ASP A 183 -10.08 15.71 -13.51
C ASP A 183 -10.43 16.09 -12.06
N VAL A 184 -9.73 15.50 -11.09
CA VAL A 184 -9.83 15.88 -9.68
C VAL A 184 -9.34 17.32 -9.42
N TYR A 185 -8.26 17.74 -10.10
CA TYR A 185 -7.74 19.10 -9.99
C TYR A 185 -8.63 20.15 -10.67
N ARG A 186 -9.38 19.76 -11.72
CA ARG A 186 -10.34 20.66 -12.38
C ARG A 186 -11.62 20.85 -11.56
N ALA A 187 -12.11 19.79 -10.93
CA ALA A 187 -13.33 19.84 -10.13
C ALA A 187 -13.25 20.89 -8.99
N THR A 188 -12.06 21.09 -8.42
CA THR A 188 -11.82 22.08 -7.35
C THR A 188 -11.86 23.53 -7.83
N VAL A 189 -11.52 23.81 -9.09
CA VAL A 189 -11.49 25.18 -9.63
C VAL A 189 -12.90 25.71 -9.89
N ILE A 190 -13.85 24.84 -10.21
CA ILE A 190 -15.23 25.24 -10.57
C ILE A 190 -16.06 25.57 -9.33
N THR A 191 -15.76 24.97 -8.17
CA THR A 191 -16.50 25.21 -6.92
C THR A 191 -16.13 26.49 -6.18
N MET A 192 -15.11 27.23 -6.65
CA MET A 192 -14.70 28.53 -6.08
C MET A 192 -15.20 29.74 -6.91
N GLY A 193 -16.19 29.54 -7.79
CA GLY A 193 -16.82 30.59 -8.61
C GLY A 193 -18.24 30.94 -8.15
#